data_AF-A0A936AT79-F1
#
_entry.id   AF-A0A936AT79-F1
#
_cell.length_a   1.000
_cell.length_b   1.000
_cell.length_c   1.000
_cell.angle_alpha   90.00
_cell.angle_beta   90.00
_cell.angle_gamma   90.00
#
_symmetry.space_group_name_H-M   'P 1'
#
loop_
_entity.id
_entity.type
_entity.pdbx_description
1 polymer ?
#
loop_
_entity_poly.entity_id
_entity_poly.type
_entity_poly.pdbx_seq_one_letter_code
_entity_poly.pdbx_strand_id
1 'polypeptide(L)' 'MTPDVAIVDGRYELTALAEGTTRKMWTTLVLKRTGKSWHLTAIRNMLPAAP' A
#
# COMPACT_ATOMS: atom_id res chain seq x y z
N MET A 1 -2.59 -19.19 -3.58
CA MET A 1 -2.19 -18.36 -2.43
C MET A 1 -2.19 -19.24 -1.19
N THR A 2 -1.24 -19.06 -0.26
CA THR A 2 -1.24 -19.76 1.03
C THR A 2 -2.01 -18.93 2.08
N PRO A 3 -2.50 -19.54 3.17
CA PRO A 3 -3.22 -18.80 4.22
C PRO A 3 -2.40 -17.70 4.90
N ASP A 4 -1.07 -17.78 4.78
CA ASP A 4 -0.14 -16.85 5.41
C ASP A 4 0.30 -15.72 4.48
N VAL A 5 -0.27 -15.61 3.27
CA VAL A 5 0.03 -14.54 2.32
C VAL A 5 -1.25 -13.78 2.01
N ALA A 6 -1.20 -12.46 2.10
CA ALA A 6 -2.28 -11.58 1.74
C ALA A 6 -1.79 -10.50 0.76
N ILE A 7 -2.67 -10.12 -0.16
CA ILE A 7 -2.52 -8.94 -1.01
C ILE A 7 -3.62 -7.97 -0.60
N VAL A 8 -3.24 -6.70 -0.41
CA VAL A 8 -4.18 -5.62 -0.08
C VAL A 8 -3.98 -4.50 -1.08
N ASP A 9 -5.05 -4.16 -1.80
CA ASP A 9 -5.10 -3.03 -2.72
C ASP A 9 -5.98 -1.92 -2.14
N GLY A 10 -5.54 -0.67 -2.28
CA GLY A 10 -6.27 0.46 -1.72
C GLY A 10 -5.81 1.82 -2.21
N ARG A 11 -6.63 2.82 -1.89
CA ARG A 11 -6.30 4.24 -2.09
C ARG A 11 -5.75 4.82 -0.79
N TYR A 12 -4.80 5.73 -0.90
CA TYR A 12 -4.30 6.50 0.24
C TYR A 12 -3.91 7.92 -0.19
N GLU A 13 -3.78 8.80 0.79
CA GLU A 13 -3.34 10.18 0.59
C GLU A 13 -2.02 10.41 1.33
N LEU A 14 -1.05 11.03 0.64
CA LEU A 14 0.11 11.63 1.26
C LEU A 14 -0.21 13.09 1.54
N THR A 15 -0.32 13.45 2.81
CA THR A 15 -0.49 14.83 3.29
C THR A 15 0.84 15.42 3.71
N ALA A 16 0.90 16.74 3.91
CA ALA A 16 2.10 17.47 4.36
C ALA A 16 3.33 17.31 3.44
N LEU A 17 3.11 17.21 2.12
CA LEU A 17 4.21 17.33 1.16
C LEU A 17 4.66 18.79 1.06
N ALA A 18 5.81 19.00 0.39
CA ALA A 18 6.28 20.34 0.07
C ALA A 18 5.16 21.19 -0.53
N GLU A 19 5.12 22.47 -0.14
CA GLU A 19 4.12 23.45 -0.59
C GLU A 19 2.67 23.10 -0.19
N GLY A 20 2.48 22.27 0.84
CA GLY A 20 1.15 21.92 1.36
C GLY A 20 0.32 21.05 0.42
N THR A 21 0.98 20.43 -0.57
CA THR A 21 0.28 19.61 -1.57
C THR A 21 -0.15 18.27 -0.95
N THR A 22 -1.35 17.81 -1.31
CA THR A 22 -1.82 16.44 -1.04
C THR A 22 -1.71 15.60 -2.30
N ARG A 23 -1.10 14.41 -2.21
CA ARG A 23 -1.01 13.48 -3.33
C ARG A 23 -1.89 12.25 -3.11
N LYS A 24 -2.87 12.06 -3.99
CA LYS A 24 -3.74 10.88 -4.02
C LYS A 24 -3.05 9.75 -4.76
N MET A 25 -3.04 8.55 -4.16
CA MET A 25 -2.24 7.42 -4.61
C MET A 25 -3.03 6.11 -4.56
N TRP A 26 -2.58 5.15 -5.35
CA TRP A 26 -2.91 3.74 -5.18
C TRP A 26 -1.74 2.99 -4.56
N THR A 27 -2.06 1.95 -3.80
CA THR A 27 -1.05 1.05 -3.24
C THR A 27 -1.50 -0.40 -3.39
N THR A 28 -0.50 -1.26 -3.58
CA THR A 28 -0.59 -2.71 -3.38
C THR A 28 0.41 -3.08 -2.28
N LEU A 29 -0.08 -3.73 -1.23
CA LEU A 29 0.71 -4.26 -0.13
C LEU A 29 0.75 -5.79 -0.22
N VAL A 30 1.94 -6.37 -0.08
CA VAL A 30 2.12 -7.81 0.12
C VAL A 30 2.45 -8.06 1.57
N LEU A 31 1.67 -8.92 2.23
CA LEU A 31 1.89 -9.29 3.62
C LEU A 31 2.20 -10.77 3.77
N LYS A 32 3.13 -11.09 4.68
CA LYS A 32 3.41 -12.44 5.14
C LYS A 32 3.08 -12.55 6.62
N ARG A 33 2.32 -13.58 7.00
CA ARG A 33 2.14 -13.96 8.40
C ARG A 33 3.37 -14.71 8.90
N THR A 34 3.95 -14.30 10.02
CA THR A 34 4.95 -15.06 10.78
C THR A 34 4.46 -15.21 12.22
N GLY A 35 4.26 -16.46 12.65
CA GLY A 35 3.55 -16.74 13.89
C GLY A 35 2.14 -16.13 13.89
N LYS A 36 1.86 -15.26 14.86
CA LYS A 36 0.56 -14.59 15.00
C LYS A 36 0.52 -13.20 14.36
N SER A 37 1.63 -12.72 13.82
CA SER A 37 1.78 -11.35 13.32
C SER A 37 1.80 -11.28 11.81
N TRP A 38 1.27 -10.18 11.25
CA TRP A 38 1.39 -9.86 9.83
C TRP A 38 2.52 -8.86 9.62
N HIS A 39 3.36 -9.12 8.63
CA HIS A 39 4.46 -8.26 8.24
C HIS A 39 4.33 -7.82 6.80
N LEU A 40 4.66 -6.55 6.55
CA LEU A 40 4.75 -6.01 5.20
C LEU A 40 6.06 -6.48 4.55
N THR A 41 5.96 -7.13 3.40
CA THR A 41 7.13 -7.65 2.67
C THR A 41 7.42 -6.88 1.39
N ALA A 42 6.39 -6.27 0.79
CA ALA A 42 6.54 -5.38 -0.35
C ALA A 42 5.42 -4.34 -0.39
N ILE A 43 5.76 -3.16 -0.94
CA ILE A 43 4.82 -2.09 -1.27
C ILE A 43 5.06 -1.66 -2.71
N ARG A 44 3.99 -1.50 -3.48
CA ARG A 44 4.01 -0.77 -4.75
C ARG A 44 3.08 0.43 -4.66
N ASN A 45 3.66 1.63 -4.61
CA ASN A 45 2.91 2.89 -4.65
C ASN A 45 2.84 3.41 -6.09
N MET A 46 1.67 3.83 -6.52
CA MET A 46 1.40 4.23 -7.90
C MET A 46 0.60 5.52 -7.93
N LEU A 47 0.92 6.38 -8.90
CA LEU A 47 -0.01 7.42 -9.30
C LEU A 47 -1.26 6.77 -9.89
N PRO A 48 -2.45 7.34 -9.67
CA PRO A 48 -3.63 6.98 -10.44
C PRO A 48 -3.32 7.14 -11.94
N ALA A 49 -3.68 6.13 -12.73
CA ALA A 49 -3.71 6.30 -14.18
C ALA A 49 -4.72 7.40 -14.53
N ALA A 50 -4.44 8.16 -15.59
CA ALA A 50 -5.46 9.01 -16.19
C ALA A 50 -6.64 8.12 -16.67
N PRO A 51 -7.89 8.62 -16.60
CA PRO A 51 -9.06 7.91 -17.13
C PRO A 51 -8.92 7.53 -18.60
#